data_AF-A0A495IYZ5-F1
#
_entry.id   AF-A0A495IYZ5-F1
#
_cell.length_a   1.000
_cell.length_b   1.000
_cell.length_c   1.000
_cell.angle_alpha   90.00
_cell.angle_beta   90.00
_cell.angle_gamma   90.00
#
_symmetry.space_group_name_H-M   'P 1'
#
loop_
_entity.id
_entity.type
_entity.pdbx_description
1 polymer ?
#
loop_
_entity_poly.entity_id
_entity_poly.type
_entity_poly.pdbx_seq_one_letter_code
_entity_poly.pdbx_strand_id
1 'polypeptide(L)'
;MGIGTILNFNIEAVNMGQQVPLTLTSVSLNDPMKFKWVVAGLGNGSFLIPVKALESGTKMTIKVPESDRATIYKDDETILFISKAALADLVKDQSFTMNKTKFTVKPLDTPYLINNKEADVIYATTDNGKVEVWILNNPNFPLLCKMKGNPAGIDFNLTGFKE
;
A
#
# COMPACT_ATOMS: atom_id res chain seq x y z
N MET A 1 10.32 9.00 1.18
CA MET A 1 9.06 9.76 1.32
C MET A 1 9.27 10.80 2.39
N GLY A 2 8.98 12.06 2.12
CA GLY A 2 9.05 13.16 3.10
C GLY A 2 7.66 13.55 3.62
N ILE A 3 7.60 14.32 4.71
CA ILE A 3 6.36 14.96 5.15
C ILE A 3 5.85 15.90 4.05
N GLY A 4 4.54 15.92 3.81
CA GLY A 4 3.92 16.71 2.74
C GLY A 4 3.76 15.95 1.43
N THR A 5 4.40 14.77 1.29
CA THR A 5 4.20 13.91 0.11
C THR A 5 2.71 13.58 -0.03
N ILE A 6 2.18 13.80 -1.23
CA ILE A 6 0.82 13.45 -1.65
C ILE A 6 0.90 12.24 -2.57
N LEU A 7 0.11 11.20 -2.29
CA LEU A 7 -0.03 10.01 -3.12
C LEU A 7 -1.48 9.93 -3.61
N ASN A 8 -1.67 9.71 -4.91
CA ASN A 8 -2.99 9.57 -5.52
C ASN A 8 -3.17 8.12 -5.99
N PHE A 9 -4.19 7.47 -5.45
CA PHE A 9 -4.60 6.11 -5.81
C PHE A 9 -5.98 6.15 -6.45
N ASN A 10 -6.23 5.23 -7.37
CA ASN A 10 -7.57 4.78 -7.69
C ASN A 10 -7.84 3.52 -6.88
N ILE A 11 -8.91 3.52 -6.09
CA ILE A 11 -9.40 2.34 -5.37
C ILE A 11 -10.57 1.76 -6.15
N GLU A 12 -10.63 0.44 -6.28
CA GLU A 12 -11.73 -0.27 -6.90
C GLU A 12 -12.33 -1.28 -5.91
N ALA A 13 -13.62 -1.13 -5.63
CA ALA A 13 -14.36 -2.18 -4.93
C ALA A 13 -14.68 -3.30 -5.92
N VAL A 14 -14.09 -4.48 -5.71
CA VAL A 14 -14.12 -5.62 -6.64
C VAL A 14 -15.54 -6.03 -7.04
N ASN A 15 -16.53 -5.81 -6.16
CA ASN A 15 -17.93 -6.19 -6.39
C ASN A 15 -18.78 -5.10 -7.07
N MET A 16 -18.27 -3.86 -7.18
CA MET A 16 -19.00 -2.73 -7.76
C MET A 16 -18.40 -2.22 -9.07
N GLY A 17 -17.12 -2.55 -9.36
CA GLY A 17 -16.40 -2.10 -10.56
C GLY A 17 -16.21 -0.58 -10.65
N GLN A 18 -16.60 0.16 -9.61
CA GLN A 18 -16.49 1.61 -9.55
C GLN A 18 -15.13 1.99 -8.96
N GLN A 19 -14.37 2.78 -9.72
CA GLN A 19 -13.14 3.38 -9.24
C GLN A 19 -13.44 4.69 -8.49
N VAL A 20 -12.84 4.84 -7.31
CA VAL A 20 -12.94 6.03 -6.47
C VAL A 20 -11.53 6.54 -6.18
N PRO A 21 -11.23 7.82 -6.42
CA PRO A 21 -9.91 8.36 -6.11
C PRO A 21 -9.72 8.49 -4.60
N LEU A 22 -8.58 7.98 -4.12
CA LEU A 22 -8.04 8.17 -2.78
C LEU A 22 -6.79 9.06 -2.89
N THR A 23 -6.77 10.14 -2.14
CA THR A 23 -5.56 10.94 -1.92
C THR A 23 -5.05 10.68 -0.51
N LEU A 24 -3.78 10.31 -0.37
CA LEU A 24 -3.07 10.27 0.90
C LEU A 24 -2.10 11.43 0.99
N THR A 25 -1.99 12.05 2.16
CA THR A 25 -0.99 13.05 2.45
C THR A 25 -0.23 12.65 3.71
N SER A 26 1.07 12.48 3.59
CA SER A 26 1.94 12.25 4.75
C SER A 26 2.00 13.52 5.61
N VAL A 27 1.66 13.39 6.88
CA VAL A 27 1.64 14.50 7.86
C VAL A 27 2.72 14.33 8.91
N SER A 28 2.96 13.09 9.36
CA SER A 28 4.04 12.74 10.28
C SER A 28 4.60 11.38 9.87
N LEU A 29 5.91 11.23 9.94
CA LEU A 29 6.61 9.95 9.80
C LEU A 29 7.27 9.51 11.12
N ASN A 30 7.05 10.27 12.21
CA ASN A 30 7.40 9.88 13.58
C ASN A 30 6.34 8.91 14.14
N ASP A 31 6.49 8.42 15.37
CA ASP A 31 5.55 7.49 15.98
C ASP A 31 4.37 8.21 16.69
N PRO A 32 3.09 7.97 16.33
CA PRO A 32 2.63 7.19 15.18
C PRO A 32 2.75 7.97 13.87
N MET A 33 3.02 7.26 12.77
CA MET A 33 2.99 7.84 11.44
C MET A 33 1.56 8.28 11.16
N LYS A 34 1.41 9.48 10.61
CA LYS A 34 0.11 10.07 10.32
C LYS A 34 -0.02 10.33 8.84
N PHE A 35 -1.04 9.72 8.24
CA PHE A 35 -1.46 10.01 6.86
C PHE A 35 -2.87 10.57 6.90
N LYS A 36 -3.08 11.76 6.34
CA LYS A 36 -4.43 12.22 6.01
C LYS A 36 -4.90 11.49 4.77
N TRP A 37 -6.18 11.12 4.75
CA TRP A 37 -6.80 10.55 3.57
C TRP A 37 -8.01 11.39 3.16
N VAL A 38 -8.24 11.47 1.85
CA VAL A 38 -9.45 12.05 1.25
C VAL A 38 -9.94 11.07 0.20
N VAL A 39 -11.20 10.69 0.28
CA VAL A 39 -11.87 9.86 -0.73
C VAL A 39 -13.03 10.63 -1.30
N ALA A 40 -13.02 10.88 -2.62
CA ALA A 40 -14.04 11.68 -3.26
C ALA A 40 -15.43 11.05 -3.05
N GLY A 41 -16.37 11.83 -2.53
CA GLY A 41 -17.75 11.39 -2.25
C GLY A 41 -17.93 10.61 -0.93
N LEU A 42 -16.85 10.17 -0.26
CA LEU A 42 -16.93 9.47 1.03
C LEU A 42 -16.45 10.31 2.22
N GLY A 43 -15.58 11.29 1.99
CA GLY A 43 -15.13 12.22 3.02
C GLY A 43 -13.61 12.19 3.23
N ASN A 44 -13.18 12.50 4.45
CA ASN A 44 -11.78 12.63 4.80
C ASN A 44 -11.52 12.16 6.24
N GLY A 45 -10.26 11.88 6.56
CA GLY A 45 -9.85 11.49 7.90
C GLY A 45 -8.35 11.29 8.01
N SER A 46 -7.92 10.44 8.95
CA SER A 46 -6.49 10.10 9.08
C SER A 46 -6.25 8.66 9.47
N PHE A 47 -5.12 8.12 9.04
CA PHE A 47 -4.53 6.89 9.55
C PHE A 47 -3.44 7.23 10.55
N LEU A 48 -3.45 6.55 11.70
CA LEU A 48 -2.38 6.57 12.70
C LEU A 48 -1.77 5.18 12.76
N ILE A 49 -0.52 5.07 12.32
CA ILE A 49 0.15 3.78 12.11
C ILE A 49 1.45 3.78 12.93
N PRO A 50 1.64 2.86 13.88
CA PRO A 50 2.89 2.77 14.63
C PRO A 50 4.09 2.61 13.70
N VAL A 51 5.21 3.27 14.00
CA VAL A 51 6.44 3.12 13.20
C VAL A 51 6.90 1.66 13.17
N LYS A 52 6.61 0.90 14.23
CA LYS A 52 6.89 -0.55 14.30
C LYS A 52 6.21 -1.35 13.18
N ALA A 53 5.05 -0.91 12.68
CA ALA A 53 4.40 -1.56 11.54
C ALA A 53 5.20 -1.36 10.23
N LEU A 54 5.88 -0.21 10.06
CA LEU A 54 6.82 -0.02 8.95
C LEU A 54 8.08 -0.87 9.12
N GLU A 55 8.59 -1.03 10.33
CA GLU A 55 9.80 -1.83 10.55
C GLU A 55 9.54 -3.33 10.35
N SER A 56 8.47 -3.87 10.94
CA SER A 56 8.25 -5.32 11.04
C SER A 56 6.77 -5.76 10.96
N GLY A 57 5.86 -4.91 10.45
CA GLY A 57 4.47 -5.28 10.24
C GLY A 57 4.31 -6.48 9.30
N THR A 58 3.33 -7.34 9.60
CA THR A 58 3.09 -8.61 8.86
C THR A 58 1.68 -8.71 8.30
N LYS A 59 0.79 -7.77 8.65
CA LYS A 59 -0.59 -7.72 8.19
C LYS A 59 -0.84 -6.43 7.45
N MET A 60 -1.46 -6.50 6.29
CA MET A 60 -2.03 -5.31 5.65
C MET A 60 -3.53 -5.33 5.90
N THR A 61 -4.03 -4.28 6.53
CA THR A 61 -5.44 -4.17 6.89
C THR A 61 -6.06 -2.97 6.20
N ILE A 62 -7.09 -3.20 5.40
CA ILE A 62 -7.90 -2.12 4.81
C ILE A 62 -9.20 -2.07 5.61
N LYS A 63 -9.33 -1.07 6.48
CA LYS A 63 -10.55 -0.80 7.24
C LYS A 63 -11.34 0.26 6.47
N VAL A 64 -12.66 0.11 6.36
CA VAL A 64 -13.52 1.21 5.91
C VAL A 64 -13.37 2.33 6.95
N PRO A 65 -12.77 3.48 6.59
CA PRO A 65 -12.50 4.49 7.58
C PRO A 65 -13.78 5.28 7.88
N GLU A 66 -13.94 5.69 9.13
CA GLU A 66 -15.01 6.60 9.53
C GLU A 66 -14.59 8.04 9.20
N SER A 67 -15.46 8.80 8.52
CA SER A 67 -15.21 10.22 8.25
C SER A 67 -14.92 10.98 9.55
N ASP A 68 -14.01 11.94 9.46
CA ASP A 68 -13.65 12.87 10.55
C ASP A 68 -13.04 12.20 11.79
N ARG A 69 -12.63 10.93 11.67
CA ARG A 69 -11.97 10.16 12.72
C ARG A 69 -10.61 9.62 12.28
N ALA A 70 -9.76 9.37 13.28
CA ALA A 70 -8.50 8.69 13.08
C ALA A 70 -8.70 7.18 13.17
N THR A 71 -8.34 6.44 12.12
CA THR A 71 -8.23 4.98 12.20
C THR A 71 -6.86 4.61 12.77
N ILE A 72 -6.86 3.89 13.89
CA ILE A 72 -5.66 3.47 14.60
C ILE A 72 -5.30 2.04 14.18
N TYR A 73 -4.03 1.84 13.83
CA TYR A 73 -3.45 0.54 13.46
C TYR A 73 -2.64 -0.02 14.62
N LYS A 74 -2.49 -1.34 14.65
CA LYS A 74 -1.62 -2.06 15.60
C LYS A 74 -0.19 -2.13 15.09
N ASP A 75 0.74 -2.49 15.97
CA ASP A 75 2.17 -2.68 15.66
C ASP A 75 2.44 -3.63 14.49
N ASP A 76 1.54 -4.57 14.22
CA ASP A 76 1.67 -5.56 13.14
C ASP A 76 0.82 -5.24 11.90
N GLU A 77 0.05 -4.14 11.91
CA GLU A 77 -0.89 -3.74 10.86
C GLU A 77 -0.37 -2.55 10.03
N THR A 78 -0.21 -2.74 8.72
CA THR A 78 0.11 -1.71 7.72
C THR A 78 -1.12 -1.37 6.86
N ILE A 79 -1.00 -0.31 6.05
CA ILE A 79 -1.94 0.01 4.98
C ILE A 79 -1.17 0.59 3.78
N LEU A 80 -1.39 0.01 2.59
CA LEU A 80 -0.79 0.46 1.32
C LEU A 80 0.76 0.44 1.28
N PHE A 81 1.41 -0.22 2.23
CA PHE A 81 2.85 -0.52 2.21
C PHE A 81 3.11 -1.88 2.89
N ILE A 82 4.26 -2.49 2.58
CA ILE A 82 4.80 -3.63 3.35
C ILE A 82 5.92 -3.14 4.27
N SER A 83 6.22 -3.91 5.30
CA SER A 83 7.32 -3.55 6.21
C SER A 83 8.69 -3.65 5.54
N LYS A 84 9.68 -2.97 6.11
CA LYS A 84 11.08 -3.05 5.67
C LYS A 84 11.62 -4.48 5.78
N ALA A 85 11.26 -5.20 6.84
CA ALA A 85 11.57 -6.62 6.98
C ALA A 85 10.97 -7.45 5.82
N ALA A 86 9.70 -7.22 5.48
CA ALA A 86 9.06 -7.93 4.36
C ALA A 86 9.71 -7.60 3.00
N LEU A 87 10.13 -6.35 2.76
CA LEU A 87 10.88 -6.01 1.55
C LEU A 87 12.26 -6.68 1.53
N ALA A 88 12.96 -6.74 2.67
CA ALA A 88 14.26 -7.40 2.78
C ALA A 88 14.14 -8.90 2.44
N ASP A 89 13.12 -9.58 2.96
CA ASP A 89 12.81 -10.97 2.60
C ASP A 89 12.48 -11.09 1.11
N LEU A 90 11.64 -10.20 0.56
CA LEU A 90 11.29 -10.20 -0.87
C LEU A 90 12.53 -10.10 -1.77
N VAL A 91 13.47 -9.20 -1.45
CA VAL A 91 14.69 -9.00 -2.24
C VAL A 91 15.61 -10.21 -2.12
N LYS A 92 15.83 -10.70 -0.89
CA LYS A 92 16.78 -11.78 -0.59
C LYS A 92 16.29 -13.14 -1.05
N ASP A 93 15.06 -13.48 -0.69
CA ASP A 93 14.49 -14.83 -0.83
C ASP A 93 13.50 -14.91 -2.01
N GLN A 94 13.37 -13.83 -2.80
CA GLN A 94 12.42 -13.71 -3.91
C GLN A 94 10.97 -13.98 -3.47
N SER A 95 10.68 -13.83 -2.18
CA SER A 95 9.37 -14.04 -1.61
C SER A 95 9.24 -13.38 -0.24
N PHE A 96 8.00 -13.07 0.16
CA PHE A 96 7.69 -12.59 1.50
C PHE A 96 6.31 -13.10 1.94
N THR A 97 5.97 -12.90 3.20
CA THR A 97 4.65 -13.26 3.73
C THR A 97 3.93 -12.02 4.26
N MET A 98 2.68 -11.84 3.84
CA MET A 98 1.77 -10.81 4.33
C MET A 98 0.39 -11.41 4.52
N ASN A 99 -0.29 -11.09 5.63
CA ASN A 99 -1.59 -11.68 5.99
C ASN A 99 -1.56 -13.22 6.02
N LYS A 100 -0.43 -13.83 6.42
CA LYS A 100 -0.18 -15.29 6.38
C LYS A 100 -0.24 -15.90 4.98
N THR A 101 -0.16 -15.08 3.94
CA THR A 101 -0.11 -15.51 2.55
C THR A 101 1.28 -15.23 1.99
N LYS A 102 1.88 -16.24 1.36
CA LYS A 102 3.17 -16.11 0.68
C LYS A 102 2.98 -15.45 -0.68
N PHE A 103 3.83 -14.49 -0.99
CA PHE A 103 3.98 -13.86 -2.29
C PHE A 103 5.37 -14.16 -2.83
N THR A 104 5.47 -14.50 -4.11
CA THR A 104 6.73 -14.83 -4.79
C THR A 104 6.93 -13.88 -5.96
N VAL A 105 8.15 -13.40 -6.16
CA VAL A 105 8.52 -12.52 -7.28
C VAL A 105 8.20 -13.19 -8.61
N LYS A 106 7.68 -12.41 -9.56
CA LYS A 106 7.42 -12.82 -10.93
C LYS A 106 8.02 -11.81 -11.91
N PRO A 107 8.35 -12.22 -13.15
CA PRO A 107 8.71 -11.28 -14.19
C PRO A 107 7.59 -10.26 -14.42
N LEU A 108 7.98 -9.00 -14.61
CA LEU A 108 7.05 -7.93 -14.97
C LEU A 108 7.23 -7.61 -16.46
N ASP A 109 6.27 -8.04 -17.28
CA ASP A 109 6.36 -7.89 -18.74
C ASP A 109 6.15 -6.45 -19.21
N THR A 110 5.36 -5.68 -18.45
CA THR A 110 5.01 -4.28 -18.76
C THR A 110 5.50 -3.36 -17.65
N PRO A 111 6.34 -2.36 -17.96
CA PRO A 111 6.79 -1.37 -16.98
C PRO A 111 5.61 -0.75 -16.23
N TYR A 112 5.75 -0.62 -14.92
CA TYR A 112 4.77 0.09 -14.11
C TYR A 112 5.07 1.60 -14.15
N LEU A 113 4.07 2.40 -14.50
CA LEU A 113 4.23 3.85 -14.65
C LEU A 113 3.54 4.60 -13.50
N ILE A 114 4.25 5.57 -12.93
CA ILE A 114 3.70 6.56 -11.99
C ILE A 114 4.01 7.95 -12.56
N ASN A 115 3.02 8.84 -12.67
CA ASN A 115 3.18 10.15 -13.34
C ASN A 115 3.78 10.02 -14.76
N ASN A 116 3.40 8.98 -15.53
CA ASN A 116 3.95 8.64 -16.85
C ASN A 116 5.47 8.37 -16.90
N LYS A 117 6.08 8.05 -15.75
CA LYS A 117 7.48 7.63 -15.65
C LYS A 117 7.55 6.21 -15.13
N GLU A 118 8.48 5.44 -15.67
CA GLU A 118 8.78 4.10 -15.17
C GLU A 118 9.24 4.16 -13.71
N ALA A 119 8.64 3.30 -12.88
CA ALA A 119 8.96 3.16 -11.48
C ALA A 119 9.64 1.82 -11.21
N ASP A 120 10.68 1.84 -10.37
CA ASP A 120 11.35 0.63 -9.92
C ASP A 120 10.45 -0.13 -8.94
N VAL A 121 9.70 -1.11 -9.46
CA VAL A 121 8.78 -1.93 -8.69
C VAL A 121 9.11 -3.41 -8.80
N ILE A 122 9.00 -4.11 -7.68
CA ILE A 122 9.04 -5.56 -7.62
C ILE A 122 7.62 -6.08 -7.74
N TYR A 123 7.38 -6.91 -8.76
CA TYR A 123 6.11 -7.58 -8.98
C TYR A 123 6.12 -8.96 -8.30
N ALA A 124 5.09 -9.24 -7.49
CA ALA A 124 4.95 -10.52 -6.80
C ALA A 124 3.49 -10.99 -6.79
N THR A 125 3.30 -12.31 -6.75
CA THR A 125 1.97 -12.93 -6.76
C THR A 125 1.87 -14.01 -5.69
N THR A 126 0.64 -14.32 -5.28
CA THR A 126 0.37 -15.54 -4.53
C THR A 126 0.63 -16.79 -5.37
N ASP A 127 0.83 -17.94 -4.73
CA ASP A 127 1.14 -19.20 -5.42
C ASP A 127 0.06 -19.62 -6.43
N ASN A 128 -1.20 -19.30 -6.14
CA ASN A 128 -2.33 -19.53 -7.04
C ASN A 128 -2.57 -18.42 -8.07
N GLY A 129 -1.73 -17.37 -8.08
CA GLY A 129 -1.82 -16.23 -9.00
C GLY A 129 -3.04 -15.33 -8.80
N LYS A 130 -3.83 -15.52 -7.75
CA LYS A 130 -5.09 -14.77 -7.55
C LYS A 130 -4.90 -13.37 -6.98
N VAL A 131 -3.82 -13.14 -6.23
CA VAL A 131 -3.50 -11.82 -5.68
C VAL A 131 -2.15 -11.40 -6.23
N GLU A 132 -2.13 -10.19 -6.79
CA GLU A 132 -0.97 -9.58 -7.42
C GLU A 132 -0.62 -8.28 -6.70
N VAL A 133 0.67 -8.01 -6.51
CA VAL A 133 1.17 -6.78 -5.90
C VAL A 133 2.36 -6.21 -6.65
N TRP A 134 2.42 -4.88 -6.72
CA TRP A 134 3.56 -4.11 -7.20
C TRP A 134 4.08 -3.28 -6.04
N ILE A 135 5.33 -3.53 -5.65
CA ILE A 135 5.95 -2.94 -4.47
C ILE A 135 7.09 -2.05 -4.93
N LEU A 136 7.09 -0.78 -4.55
CA LEU A 136 8.21 0.12 -4.81
C LEU A 136 9.47 -0.43 -4.14
N ASN A 137 10.55 -0.58 -4.93
CA ASN A 137 11.84 -1.03 -4.45
C ASN A 137 12.56 0.08 -3.67
N ASN A 138 12.02 0.42 -2.50
CA ASN A 138 12.52 1.48 -1.65
C ASN A 138 12.64 0.98 -0.20
N PRO A 139 13.86 0.72 0.30
CA PRO A 139 14.07 0.18 1.65
C PRO A 139 13.67 1.14 2.77
N ASN A 140 13.51 2.43 2.48
CA ASN A 140 13.06 3.40 3.48
C ASN A 140 11.54 3.38 3.66
N PHE A 141 10.79 3.11 2.58
CA PHE A 141 9.33 3.08 2.61
C PHE A 141 8.79 2.20 1.47
N PRO A 142 8.52 0.90 1.71
CA PRO A 142 8.14 -0.07 0.69
C PRO A 142 6.65 0.05 0.30
N LEU A 143 6.33 1.10 -0.46
CA LEU A 143 4.95 1.40 -0.86
C LEU A 143 4.39 0.28 -1.76
N LEU A 144 3.18 -0.18 -1.47
CA LEU A 144 2.40 -0.98 -2.42
C LEU A 144 1.81 -0.01 -3.45
N CYS A 145 2.38 0.03 -4.64
CA CYS A 145 1.89 0.87 -5.73
C CYS A 145 0.58 0.33 -6.28
N LYS A 146 0.42 -0.99 -6.36
CA LYS A 146 -0.78 -1.62 -6.91
C LYS A 146 -1.07 -2.94 -6.23
N MET A 147 -2.35 -3.25 -6.08
CA MET A 147 -2.86 -4.55 -5.68
C MET A 147 -4.04 -4.94 -6.56
N LYS A 148 -4.08 -6.20 -6.99
CA LYS A 148 -5.20 -6.80 -7.70
C LYS A 148 -5.64 -8.11 -7.07
N GLY A 149 -6.93 -8.40 -7.16
CA GLY A 149 -7.52 -9.65 -6.69
C GLY A 149 -7.54 -9.80 -5.16
N ASN A 150 -7.54 -8.69 -4.42
CA ASN A 150 -7.55 -8.71 -2.96
C ASN A 150 -8.82 -9.41 -2.43
N PRO A 151 -8.69 -10.48 -1.62
CA PRO A 151 -9.84 -11.19 -1.06
C PRO A 151 -10.74 -10.33 -0.17
N ALA A 152 -10.23 -9.21 0.36
CA ALA A 152 -11.03 -8.23 1.11
C ALA A 152 -11.93 -7.36 0.21
N GLY A 153 -11.88 -7.54 -1.12
CA GLY A 153 -12.74 -6.87 -2.09
C GLY A 153 -12.31 -5.46 -2.46
N ILE A 154 -11.08 -5.06 -2.14
CA ILE A 154 -10.53 -3.72 -2.42
C ILE A 154 -9.20 -3.84 -3.16
N ASP A 155 -9.21 -3.47 -4.44
CA ASP A 155 -8.01 -3.32 -5.26
C ASP A 155 -7.64 -1.84 -5.33
N PHE A 156 -6.36 -1.55 -5.63
CA PHE A 156 -5.90 -0.18 -5.76
C PHE A 156 -4.74 -0.04 -6.72
N ASN A 157 -4.59 1.16 -7.28
CA ASN A 157 -3.51 1.52 -8.19
C ASN A 157 -3.06 2.96 -7.95
N LEU A 158 -1.79 3.16 -7.63
CA LEU A 158 -1.14 4.46 -7.52
C LEU A 158 -1.03 5.08 -8.92
N THR A 159 -1.65 6.23 -9.11
CA THR A 159 -1.66 6.94 -10.39
C THR A 159 -0.66 8.08 -10.43
N GLY A 160 -0.31 8.62 -9.26
CA GLY A 160 0.66 9.70 -9.16
C GLY A 160 1.10 10.04 -7.74
N PHE A 161 2.17 10.82 -7.65
CA PHE A 161 2.62 11.41 -6.40
C PHE A 161 3.13 12.84 -6.61
N LYS A 162 3.20 13.62 -5.53
CA LYS A 162 3.80 14.95 -5.48
C LYS A 162 4.58 15.07 -4.17
N GLU A 163 5.79 15.60 -4.23
CA GLU A 163 6.59 15.99 -3.07
C GLU A 163 6.45 17.49 -2.77
#